data_AF-A0A7J2TRV8-F1
#
_entry.id   AF-A0A7J2TRV8-F1
#
_cell.length_a   1.000
_cell.length_b   1.000
_cell.length_c   1.000
_cell.angle_alpha   90.00
_cell.angle_beta   90.00
_cell.angle_gamma   90.00
#
_symmetry.space_group_name_H-M   'P 1'
#
loop_
_entity.id
_entity.type
_entity.pdbx_description
1 polymer ?
#
loop_
_entity_poly.entity_id
_entity_poly.type
_entity_poly.pdbx_seq_one_letter_code
_entity_poly.pdbx_strand_id
1 'polypeptide(L)'
;MTRTTYFTTVDIALAGVFSALWATLSLTLGRLSFVWFQLPILCDFAAFLTLLLVTWATGKFGIASLVGILGSLIVLLFNPSPHIIGFAASAVLFDVLMLANRHRLNAEVRNMAIAALMTAIAAYFAGLVIGIFFMGKPLDGTTLQWALTVWGGWHLIGGVIGIVTALPIIVILEKAHVWKIKSAQ
;
A
#
# COMPACT_ATOMS: atom_id res chain seq x y z
N MET A 1 15.12 33.95 3.76
CA MET A 1 14.10 32.91 4.01
C MET A 1 14.76 31.56 3.75
N THR A 2 15.09 30.80 4.79
CA THR A 2 15.54 29.41 4.64
C THR A 2 14.35 28.57 4.18
N ARG A 3 14.44 28.00 2.98
CA ARG A 3 13.40 27.13 2.41
C ARG A 3 13.30 25.89 3.30
N THR A 4 12.24 25.78 4.10
CA THR A 4 11.95 24.56 4.85
C THR A 4 11.50 23.50 3.85
N THR A 5 12.32 22.47 3.63
CA THR A 5 11.99 21.37 2.73
C THR A 5 11.04 20.40 3.42
N TYR A 6 9.84 20.21 2.87
CA TYR A 6 8.82 19.32 3.43
C TYR A 6 9.34 17.87 3.57
N PHE A 7 9.93 17.34 2.49
CA PHE A 7 10.67 16.08 2.53
C PHE A 7 12.15 16.33 2.80
N THR A 8 12.68 15.63 3.80
CA THR A 8 14.11 15.56 4.10
C THR A 8 14.77 14.52 3.21
N THR A 9 16.11 14.56 3.10
CA THR A 9 16.87 13.53 2.39
C THR A 9 16.58 12.12 2.93
N VAL A 10 16.30 12.00 4.22
CA VAL A 10 15.96 10.73 4.86
C VAL A 10 14.59 10.22 4.42
N ASP A 11 13.60 11.10 4.26
CA ASP A 11 12.28 10.73 3.72
C ASP A 11 12.41 10.18 2.30
N ILE A 12 13.21 10.84 1.46
CA ILE A 12 13.46 10.40 0.08
C ILE A 12 14.21 9.06 0.05
N ALA A 13 15.21 8.87 0.93
CA ALA A 13 15.91 7.60 1.05
C ALA A 13 14.97 6.46 1.47
N LEU A 14 14.10 6.69 2.46
CA LEU A 14 13.07 5.73 2.85
C LEU A 14 12.11 5.43 1.72
N ALA A 15 11.65 6.44 0.97
CA ALA A 15 10.81 6.21 -0.20
C ALA A 15 11.50 5.27 -1.20
N GLY A 16 12.79 5.47 -1.47
CA GLY A 16 13.58 4.57 -2.32
C GLY A 16 13.64 3.14 -1.78
N VAL A 17 13.98 2.97 -0.49
CA VAL A 17 14.08 1.65 0.16
C VAL A 17 12.73 0.93 0.16
N PHE A 18 11.64 1.60 0.53
CA PHE A 18 10.31 0.99 0.55
C PHE A 18 9.75 0.74 -0.85
N SER A 19 10.12 1.54 -1.85
CA SER A 19 9.78 1.26 -3.26
C SER A 19 10.50 -0.01 -3.75
N ALA A 20 11.78 -0.16 -3.41
CA ALA A 20 12.54 -1.37 -3.74
C ALA A 20 12.00 -2.59 -2.99
N LEU A 21 11.61 -2.44 -1.72
CA LEU A 21 10.99 -3.49 -0.93
C LEU A 21 9.65 -3.91 -1.55
N TRP A 22 8.78 -2.95 -1.91
CA TRP A 22 7.53 -3.23 -2.60
C TRP A 22 7.83 -4.04 -3.86
N ALA A 23 8.68 -3.49 -4.75
CA ALA A 23 8.94 -4.12 -6.04
C ALA A 23 9.50 -5.55 -5.87
N THR A 24 10.43 -5.74 -4.94
CA THR A 24 11.01 -7.06 -4.64
C THR A 24 9.93 -8.02 -4.17
N LEU A 25 9.08 -7.62 -3.21
CA LEU A 25 7.99 -8.45 -2.72
C LEU A 25 6.96 -8.74 -3.81
N SER A 26 6.61 -7.77 -4.65
CA SER A 26 5.65 -7.97 -5.75
C SER A 26 6.20 -8.91 -6.83
N LEU A 27 7.48 -8.76 -7.22
CA LEU A 27 8.09 -9.61 -8.25
C LEU A 27 8.33 -11.04 -7.76
N THR A 28 8.52 -11.24 -6.45
CA THR A 28 8.71 -12.56 -5.84
C THR A 28 7.39 -13.18 -5.39
N LEU A 29 6.72 -12.57 -4.41
CA LEU A 29 5.50 -13.08 -3.80
C LEU A 29 4.29 -12.94 -4.72
N GLY A 30 4.19 -11.87 -5.51
CA GLY A 30 3.09 -11.69 -6.45
C GLY A 30 3.02 -12.85 -7.46
N ARG A 31 4.18 -13.25 -8.00
CA ARG A 31 4.27 -14.44 -8.87
C ARG A 31 3.85 -15.71 -8.15
N LEU A 32 4.30 -15.92 -6.91
CA LEU A 32 3.89 -17.08 -6.10
C LEU A 32 2.38 -17.12 -5.87
N SER A 33 1.76 -15.97 -5.62
CA SER A 33 0.31 -15.86 -5.40
C SER A 33 -0.49 -16.35 -6.60
N PHE A 34 -0.07 -15.98 -7.82
CA PHE A 34 -0.72 -16.46 -9.03
C PHE A 34 -0.40 -17.93 -9.30
N VAL A 35 0.82 -18.40 -9.05
CA VAL A 35 1.17 -19.82 -9.27
C VAL A 35 0.39 -20.74 -8.33
N TRP A 36 0.29 -20.40 -7.04
CA TRP A 36 -0.30 -21.26 -6.02
C TRP A 36 -1.81 -21.10 -5.88
N PHE A 37 -2.31 -19.86 -5.94
CA PHE A 37 -3.71 -19.56 -5.65
C PHE A 37 -4.48 -19.08 -6.88
N GLN A 38 -3.78 -18.72 -7.97
CA GLN A 38 -4.39 -18.04 -9.13
C GLN A 38 -5.09 -16.73 -8.72
N LEU A 39 -4.64 -16.10 -7.63
CA LEU A 39 -5.27 -14.95 -6.98
C LEU A 39 -4.24 -13.88 -6.63
N PRO A 40 -4.64 -12.59 -6.56
CA PRO A 40 -3.74 -11.45 -6.34
C PRO A 40 -3.28 -11.23 -4.88
N ILE A 41 -3.58 -12.16 -3.96
CA ILE A 41 -3.51 -11.95 -2.50
C ILE A 41 -2.15 -11.40 -2.03
N LEU A 42 -1.03 -11.99 -2.49
CA LEU A 42 0.29 -11.55 -2.01
C LEU A 42 0.78 -10.24 -2.65
N CYS A 43 0.16 -9.79 -3.75
CA CYS A 43 0.45 -8.49 -4.33
C CYS A 43 -0.06 -7.36 -3.42
N ASP A 44 -1.28 -7.49 -2.89
CA ASP A 44 -1.83 -6.56 -1.89
C ASP A 44 -1.04 -6.59 -0.59
N PHE A 45 -0.65 -7.78 -0.14
CA PHE A 45 0.23 -7.91 1.01
C PHE A 45 1.53 -7.09 0.82
N ALA A 46 2.21 -7.27 -0.31
CA ALA A 46 3.44 -6.54 -0.64
C ALA A 46 3.23 -5.02 -0.65
N ALA A 47 2.14 -4.57 -1.27
CA ALA A 47 1.77 -3.16 -1.32
C ALA A 47 1.51 -2.60 0.08
N PHE A 48 0.55 -3.13 0.81
CA PHE A 48 0.10 -2.53 2.06
C PHE A 48 1.07 -2.74 3.23
N LEU A 49 1.87 -3.81 3.23
CA LEU A 49 2.98 -3.94 4.17
C LEU A 49 3.94 -2.76 4.03
N THR A 50 4.36 -2.44 2.81
CA THR A 50 5.32 -1.37 2.58
C THR A 50 4.73 0.02 2.81
N LEU A 51 3.48 0.25 2.39
CA LEU A 51 2.78 1.51 2.64
C LEU A 51 2.56 1.79 4.13
N LEU A 52 2.12 0.80 4.90
CA LEU A 52 1.94 0.96 6.35
C LEU A 52 3.27 1.26 7.05
N LEU A 53 4.35 0.56 6.68
CA LEU A 53 5.66 0.79 7.28
C LEU A 53 6.25 2.16 6.92
N VAL A 54 6.15 2.62 5.66
CA VAL A 54 6.67 3.94 5.29
C VAL A 54 5.84 5.07 5.91
N THR A 55 4.51 4.91 5.99
CA THR A 55 3.64 5.89 6.65
C THR A 55 3.91 5.93 8.16
N TRP A 56 4.15 4.79 8.81
CA TRP A 56 4.59 4.76 10.20
C TRP A 56 5.93 5.46 10.41
N ALA A 57 6.91 5.18 9.55
CA ALA A 57 8.27 5.68 9.68
C ALA A 57 8.39 7.20 9.49
N THR A 58 7.56 7.78 8.62
CA THR A 58 7.67 9.19 8.21
C THR A 58 6.52 10.06 8.72
N GLY A 59 5.30 9.53 8.81
CA GLY A 59 4.10 10.28 9.19
C GLY A 59 3.75 11.45 8.26
N LYS A 60 4.19 11.41 7.00
CA LYS A 60 4.00 12.51 6.03
C LYS A 60 3.06 12.11 4.89
N PHE A 61 2.26 13.07 4.45
CA PHE A 61 1.43 12.94 3.26
C PHE A 61 2.30 12.94 2.00
N GLY A 62 1.92 12.14 1.02
CA GLY A 62 2.60 12.04 -0.28
C GLY A 62 3.66 10.95 -0.35
N ILE A 63 4.17 10.49 0.79
CA ILE A 63 5.25 9.49 0.84
C ILE A 63 4.77 8.09 0.43
N ALA A 64 3.56 7.71 0.84
CA ALA A 64 2.95 6.45 0.48
C ALA A 64 2.59 6.43 -1.00
N SER A 65 2.05 7.53 -1.52
CA SER A 65 1.84 7.72 -2.97
C SER A 65 3.13 7.57 -3.75
N LEU A 66 4.20 8.25 -3.30
CA LEU A 66 5.51 8.18 -3.96
C LEU A 66 6.06 6.76 -3.99
N VAL A 67 6.01 6.04 -2.85
CA VAL A 67 6.43 4.63 -2.77
C VAL A 67 5.61 3.74 -3.71
N GLY A 68 4.27 3.90 -3.72
CA GLY A 68 3.41 3.10 -4.58
C GLY A 68 3.63 3.36 -6.06
N ILE A 69 3.82 4.61 -6.47
CA ILE A 69 4.11 4.99 -7.85
C ILE A 69 5.47 4.44 -8.28
N LEU A 70 6.53 4.69 -7.51
CA LEU A 70 7.88 4.22 -7.85
C LEU A 70 7.98 2.69 -7.82
N GLY A 71 7.41 2.05 -6.80
CA GLY A 71 7.33 0.59 -6.72
C GLY A 71 6.61 0.00 -7.92
N SER A 72 5.47 0.58 -8.32
CA SER A 72 4.72 0.13 -9.50
C SER A 72 5.49 0.34 -10.80
N LEU A 73 6.20 1.45 -10.96
CA LEU A 73 7.05 1.70 -12.12
C LEU A 73 8.18 0.67 -12.21
N ILE A 74 8.85 0.36 -11.10
CA ILE A 74 9.89 -0.68 -11.07
C ILE A 74 9.29 -2.04 -11.47
N VAL A 75 8.15 -2.42 -10.89
CA VAL A 75 7.47 -3.68 -11.24
C VAL A 75 7.11 -3.71 -12.73
N LEU A 76 6.59 -2.62 -13.30
CA LEU A 76 6.27 -2.52 -14.73
C LEU A 76 7.49 -2.74 -15.63
N LEU A 77 8.66 -2.23 -15.23
CA LEU A 77 9.90 -2.38 -15.99
C LEU A 77 10.36 -3.84 -16.06
N PHE A 78 10.16 -4.62 -14.99
CA PHE A 78 10.57 -6.03 -14.93
C PHE A 78 9.48 -7.00 -15.39
N ASN A 79 8.21 -6.66 -15.18
CA ASN A 79 7.06 -7.48 -15.55
C ASN A 79 5.92 -6.56 -16.01
N PRO A 80 5.79 -6.28 -17.32
CA PRO A 80 4.86 -5.30 -17.85
C PRO A 80 3.41 -5.82 -17.79
N SER A 81 2.81 -5.72 -16.62
CA SER A 81 1.42 -6.07 -16.35
C SER A 81 0.62 -4.81 -16.00
N PRO A 82 -0.43 -4.46 -16.76
CA PRO A 82 -1.18 -3.23 -16.54
C PRO A 82 -1.95 -3.23 -15.21
N HIS A 83 -2.23 -4.40 -14.62
CA HIS A 83 -2.91 -4.54 -13.33
C HIS A 83 -2.18 -3.79 -12.19
N ILE A 84 -0.86 -3.59 -12.28
CA ILE A 84 -0.09 -2.86 -11.26
C ILE A 84 -0.49 -1.39 -11.15
N ILE A 85 -1.08 -0.80 -12.20
CA ILE A 85 -1.61 0.57 -12.19
C ILE A 85 -2.73 0.71 -11.15
N GLY A 86 -3.54 -0.33 -10.95
CA GLY A 86 -4.57 -0.35 -9.90
C GLY A 86 -3.98 -0.25 -8.50
N PHE A 87 -2.80 -0.83 -8.26
CA PHE A 87 -2.11 -0.70 -6.99
C PHE A 87 -1.48 0.69 -6.79
N ALA A 88 -0.93 1.30 -7.86
CA ALA A 88 -0.47 2.69 -7.80
C ALA A 88 -1.62 3.64 -7.44
N ALA A 89 -2.78 3.48 -8.09
CA ALA A 89 -3.99 4.26 -7.79
C ALA A 89 -4.45 4.04 -6.34
N SER A 90 -4.41 2.80 -5.87
CA SER A 90 -4.74 2.45 -4.48
C SER A 90 -3.75 3.04 -3.46
N ALA A 91 -2.46 3.10 -3.78
CA ALA A 91 -1.48 3.74 -2.90
C ALA A 91 -1.75 5.24 -2.73
N VAL A 92 -2.15 5.92 -3.81
CA VAL A 92 -2.59 7.32 -3.75
C VAL A 92 -3.85 7.46 -2.90
N LEU A 93 -4.84 6.58 -3.11
CA LEU A 93 -6.06 6.59 -2.30
C LEU A 93 -5.76 6.37 -0.81
N PHE A 94 -4.92 5.38 -0.48
CA PHE A 94 -4.48 5.10 0.88
C PHE A 94 -3.85 6.34 1.53
N ASP A 95 -2.95 7.02 0.82
CA ASP A 95 -2.26 8.21 1.31
C ASP A 95 -3.24 9.37 1.59
N VAL A 96 -4.22 9.57 0.71
CA VAL A 96 -5.30 10.55 0.90
C VAL A 96 -6.18 10.18 2.10
N LEU A 97 -6.57 8.91 2.20
CA LEU A 97 -7.40 8.39 3.29
C LEU A 97 -6.71 8.54 4.65
N MET A 98 -5.39 8.38 4.71
CA MET A 98 -4.60 8.57 5.93
C MET A 98 -4.58 10.02 6.44
N LEU A 99 -5.06 11.01 5.66
CA LEU A 99 -5.32 12.35 6.19
C LEU A 99 -6.35 12.33 7.34
N ALA A 100 -7.22 11.32 7.40
CA ALA A 100 -8.20 11.15 8.48
C ALA A 100 -7.56 11.08 9.88
N ASN A 101 -6.31 10.60 9.99
CA ASN A 101 -5.53 10.64 11.23
C ASN A 101 -4.27 11.49 11.13
N ARG A 102 -4.15 12.34 10.08
CA ARG A 102 -2.95 13.14 9.77
C ARG A 102 -1.69 12.28 9.68
N HIS A 103 -1.81 11.10 9.05
CA HIS A 103 -0.74 10.12 8.88
C HIS A 103 -0.13 9.63 10.20
N ARG A 104 -0.86 9.76 11.31
CA ARG A 104 -0.44 9.24 12.61
C ARG A 104 -0.76 7.76 12.67
N LEU A 105 0.24 6.95 12.39
CA LEU A 105 0.20 5.51 12.62
C LEU A 105 1.09 5.19 13.82
N ASN A 106 0.51 4.92 14.99
CA ASN A 106 1.24 4.54 16.21
C ASN A 106 0.47 3.44 16.96
N ALA A 107 1.00 2.95 18.08
CA ALA A 107 0.40 1.88 18.88
C ALA A 107 -0.91 2.26 19.58
N GLU A 108 -1.41 3.50 19.44
CA GLU A 108 -2.75 3.83 19.91
C GLU A 108 -3.80 3.06 19.09
N VAL A 109 -4.72 2.39 19.79
CA VAL A 109 -5.78 1.56 19.18
C VAL A 109 -6.57 2.33 18.12
N ARG A 110 -6.91 3.61 18.38
CA ARG A 110 -7.62 4.46 17.41
C ARG A 110 -6.82 4.62 16.10
N ASN A 111 -5.52 4.88 16.20
CA ASN A 111 -4.69 5.14 15.04
C ASN A 111 -4.46 3.87 14.22
N MET A 112 -4.27 2.72 14.91
CA MET A 112 -4.23 1.40 14.28
C MET A 112 -5.55 1.04 13.61
N ALA A 113 -6.69 1.28 14.26
CA ALA A 113 -8.01 0.99 13.71
C ALA A 113 -8.30 1.83 12.46
N ILE A 114 -7.96 3.12 12.48
CA ILE A 114 -8.08 3.99 11.30
C ILE A 114 -7.19 3.45 10.18
N ALA A 115 -5.92 3.15 10.43
CA ALA A 115 -5.02 2.65 9.39
C ALA A 115 -5.46 1.30 8.83
N ALA A 116 -5.97 0.39 9.67
CA ALA A 116 -6.56 -0.86 9.23
C ALA A 116 -7.77 -0.63 8.31
N LEU A 117 -8.69 0.27 8.69
CA LEU A 117 -9.86 0.59 7.88
C LEU A 117 -9.46 1.26 6.54
N MET A 118 -8.55 2.23 6.57
CA MET A 118 -8.08 2.92 5.35
C MET A 118 -7.36 1.94 4.42
N THR A 119 -6.57 1.03 4.97
CA THR A 119 -5.92 -0.06 4.22
C THR A 119 -6.94 -0.98 3.58
N ALA A 120 -7.96 -1.42 4.32
CA ALA A 120 -9.03 -2.27 3.81
C ALA A 120 -9.79 -1.62 2.64
N ILE A 121 -10.14 -0.33 2.78
CA ILE A 121 -10.81 0.44 1.73
C ILE A 121 -9.91 0.56 0.49
N ALA A 122 -8.64 0.92 0.68
CA ALA A 122 -7.69 1.06 -0.42
C ALA A 122 -7.45 -0.28 -1.14
N ALA A 123 -7.30 -1.37 -0.40
CA ALA A 123 -7.12 -2.71 -0.98
C ALA A 123 -8.35 -3.12 -1.80
N TYR A 124 -9.54 -2.99 -1.23
CA TYR A 124 -10.78 -3.24 -1.95
C TYR A 124 -10.88 -2.41 -3.23
N PHE A 125 -10.52 -1.12 -3.16
CA PHE A 125 -10.48 -0.22 -4.32
C PHE A 125 -9.49 -0.68 -5.40
N ALA A 126 -8.31 -1.19 -5.03
CA ALA A 126 -7.37 -1.78 -5.99
C ALA A 126 -8.04 -2.91 -6.78
N GLY A 127 -8.73 -3.81 -6.08
CA GLY A 127 -9.49 -4.91 -6.70
C GLY A 127 -10.61 -4.41 -7.61
N LEU A 128 -11.32 -3.32 -7.26
CA LEU A 128 -12.33 -2.73 -8.14
C LEU A 128 -11.73 -2.21 -9.44
N VAL A 129 -10.68 -1.38 -9.34
CA VAL A 129 -10.02 -0.79 -10.51
C VAL A 129 -9.46 -1.89 -11.41
N ILE A 130 -8.83 -2.90 -10.82
CA ILE A 130 -8.27 -4.04 -11.55
C ILE A 130 -9.37 -4.87 -12.21
N GLY A 131 -10.39 -5.24 -11.44
CA GLY A 131 -11.53 -6.04 -11.92
C GLY A 131 -12.30 -5.38 -13.06
N ILE A 132 -12.49 -4.06 -13.02
CA ILE A 132 -13.23 -3.31 -14.04
C ILE A 132 -12.38 -3.07 -15.29
N PHE A 133 -11.16 -2.57 -15.13
CA PHE A 133 -10.39 -2.00 -16.25
C PHE A 133 -9.33 -2.94 -16.82
N PHE A 134 -8.81 -3.89 -16.03
CA PHE A 134 -7.61 -4.63 -16.39
C PHE A 134 -7.83 -6.13 -16.59
N MET A 135 -9.01 -6.66 -16.27
CA MET A 135 -9.36 -8.08 -16.47
C MET A 135 -9.93 -8.42 -17.85
N GLY A 136 -9.98 -7.47 -18.78
CA GLY A 136 -10.40 -7.71 -20.17
C GLY A 136 -11.87 -8.08 -20.37
N LYS A 137 -12.72 -7.80 -19.38
CA LYS A 137 -14.18 -8.02 -19.46
C LYS A 137 -14.90 -6.80 -20.05
N PRO A 138 -16.06 -6.97 -20.70
CA PRO A 138 -16.87 -5.84 -21.19
C PRO A 138 -17.32 -4.94 -20.04
N LEU A 139 -17.41 -3.62 -20.27
CA LEU A 139 -17.87 -2.65 -19.28
C LEU A 139 -19.40 -2.69 -19.15
N ASP A 140 -19.90 -3.70 -18.45
CA ASP A 140 -21.32 -3.91 -18.17
C ASP A 140 -21.60 -4.15 -16.67
N GLY A 141 -22.87 -4.30 -16.33
CA GLY A 141 -23.30 -4.56 -14.95
C GLY A 141 -22.77 -5.87 -14.37
N THR A 142 -22.48 -6.87 -15.20
CA THR A 142 -21.96 -8.17 -14.73
C THR A 142 -20.50 -8.06 -14.32
N THR A 143 -19.70 -7.31 -15.09
CA THR A 143 -18.30 -7.00 -14.75
C THR A 143 -18.22 -6.16 -13.50
N LEU A 144 -19.09 -5.16 -13.34
CA LEU A 144 -19.15 -4.36 -12.12
C LEU A 144 -19.47 -5.24 -10.90
N GLN A 145 -20.49 -6.10 -10.98
CA GLN A 145 -20.83 -7.02 -9.89
C GLN A 145 -19.68 -7.97 -9.55
N TRP A 146 -19.02 -8.53 -10.55
CA TRP A 146 -17.87 -9.42 -10.35
C TRP A 146 -16.67 -8.69 -9.74
N ALA A 147 -16.38 -7.46 -10.17
CA ALA A 147 -15.33 -6.64 -9.59
C ALA A 147 -15.64 -6.32 -8.12
N LEU A 148 -16.88 -5.94 -7.80
CA LEU A 148 -17.32 -5.64 -6.44
C LEU A 148 -17.29 -6.85 -5.50
N THR A 149 -17.66 -8.03 -5.99
CA THR A 149 -17.84 -9.22 -5.14
C THR A 149 -16.60 -10.11 -5.08
N VAL A 150 -15.97 -10.37 -6.22
CA VAL A 150 -14.87 -11.33 -6.32
C VAL A 150 -13.52 -10.63 -6.24
N TRP A 151 -13.23 -9.69 -7.14
CA TRP A 151 -11.91 -9.04 -7.17
C TRP A 151 -11.66 -8.14 -5.97
N GLY A 152 -12.60 -7.26 -5.65
CA GLY A 152 -12.53 -6.44 -4.45
C GLY A 152 -12.37 -7.28 -3.19
N GLY A 153 -13.09 -8.40 -3.10
CA GLY A 153 -12.99 -9.34 -1.97
C GLY A 153 -11.60 -9.96 -1.80
N TRP A 154 -10.99 -10.46 -2.89
CA TRP A 154 -9.66 -11.06 -2.81
C TRP A 154 -8.56 -10.06 -2.48
N HIS A 155 -8.64 -8.85 -3.03
CA HIS A 155 -7.71 -7.78 -2.67
C HIS A 155 -7.87 -7.35 -1.22
N LEU A 156 -9.12 -7.25 -0.73
CA LEU A 156 -9.38 -6.96 0.68
C LEU A 156 -8.71 -8.00 1.59
N ILE A 157 -8.79 -9.29 1.26
CA ILE A 157 -8.11 -10.36 2.01
C ILE A 157 -6.59 -10.14 2.02
N GLY A 158 -5.99 -9.85 0.87
CA GLY A 158 -4.55 -9.55 0.80
C GLY A 158 -4.14 -8.32 1.60
N GLY A 159 -4.97 -7.26 1.57
CA GLY A 159 -4.80 -6.08 2.41
C GLY A 159 -4.90 -6.40 3.91
N VAL A 160 -5.84 -7.25 4.31
CA VAL A 160 -5.99 -7.72 5.70
C VAL A 160 -4.75 -8.49 6.17
N ILE A 161 -4.16 -9.34 5.32
CA ILE A 161 -2.89 -10.00 5.66
C ILE A 161 -1.77 -8.97 5.86
N GLY A 162 -1.74 -7.93 5.02
CA GLY A 162 -0.85 -6.77 5.19
C GLY A 162 -1.03 -6.10 6.54
N ILE A 163 -2.28 -5.83 6.96
CA ILE A 163 -2.63 -5.22 8.26
C ILE A 163 -2.15 -6.11 9.42
N VAL A 164 -2.52 -7.40 9.41
CA VAL A 164 -2.21 -8.37 10.47
C VAL A 164 -0.70 -8.57 10.61
N THR A 165 0.07 -8.31 9.56
CA THR A 165 1.54 -8.41 9.60
C THR A 165 2.19 -7.09 10.00
N ALA A 166 1.80 -5.98 9.38
CA ALA A 166 2.47 -4.68 9.55
C ALA A 166 2.19 -4.04 10.91
N LEU A 167 0.95 -4.10 11.41
CA LEU A 167 0.59 -3.43 12.66
C LEU A 167 1.33 -4.03 13.88
N PRO A 168 1.45 -5.37 14.04
CA PRO A 168 2.28 -5.93 15.11
C PRO A 168 3.76 -5.52 15.01
N ILE A 169 4.32 -5.47 13.80
CA ILE A 169 5.71 -4.99 13.59
C ILE A 169 5.86 -3.57 14.12
N ILE A 170 4.94 -2.67 13.74
CA ILE A 170 4.91 -1.29 14.21
C ILE A 170 4.84 -1.20 15.73
N VAL A 171 3.94 -1.96 16.36
CA VAL A 171 3.79 -1.98 17.82
C VAL A 171 5.07 -2.45 18.51
N ILE A 172 5.72 -3.49 17.98
CA ILE A 172 6.98 -4.01 18.53
C ILE A 172 8.10 -2.98 18.39
N LEU A 173 8.24 -2.33 17.24
CA LEU A 173 9.24 -1.30 17.00
C LEU A 173 9.06 -0.11 17.95
N GLU A 174 7.83 0.34 18.16
CA GLU A 174 7.55 1.42 19.12
C GLU A 174 7.86 1.02 20.56
N LYS A 175 7.51 -0.21 20.97
CA LYS A 175 7.85 -0.74 22.30
C LYS A 175 9.35 -0.93 22.50
N ALA A 176 10.09 -1.22 21.44
CA ALA A 176 11.54 -1.30 21.44
C ALA A 176 12.24 0.07 21.41
N HIS A 177 11.49 1.17 21.48
CA HIS A 177 12.00 2.54 21.37
C HIS A 177 12.77 2.78 20.06
N VAL A 178 12.41 2.06 18.99
CA VAL A 178 12.83 2.41 17.63
C VAL A 178 11.99 3.61 17.23
N TRP A 179 12.53 4.80 17.49
CA TRP A 179 11.82 6.05 17.25
C TRP A 179 11.61 6.25 15.76
N LYS A 180 10.42 6.75 15.42
CA LYS A 180 10.17 7.36 14.12
C LYS A 180 11.23 8.41 13.85
N ILE A 181 11.64 8.51 12.59
CA ILE A 181 12.61 9.54 12.20
C ILE A 181 11.98 10.87 12.57
N LYS A 182 12.62 11.62 13.47
CA LYS A 182 12.12 12.93 13.92
C LYS A 182 11.90 13.76 12.66
N SER A 183 10.64 13.88 12.23
CA SER A 183 10.23 14.87 11.26
C SER A 183 10.69 16.21 11.84
N ALA A 184 11.61 16.87 11.14
CA ALA A 184 12.07 18.20 11.51
C ALA A 184 10.85 19.06 11.84
N GLN A 185 10.82 19.57 13.08
CA GLN A 185 9.78 20.47 13.57
C GLN A 185 9.73 21.73 12.70
#